data_AF-A0A2H0B834-F1
#
_entry.id   AF-A0A2H0B834-F1
#
_cell.length_a   1.000
_cell.length_b   1.000
_cell.length_c   1.000
_cell.angle_alpha   90.00
_cell.angle_beta   90.00
_cell.angle_gamma   90.00
#
_symmetry.space_group_name_H-M   'P 1'
#
loop_
_entity.id
_entity.type
_entity.pdbx_description
1 polymer ?
#
loop_
_entity_poly.entity_id
_entity_poly.type
_entity_poly.pdbx_seq_one_letter_code
_entity_poly.pdbx_strand_id
1 'polypeptide(L)'
;MAKDLPINPRLIEQLAKTTIKNLIDGLVELITNADDSYKRLENEGKNTKGEIEIFLNRKKGGICEKLIIKDYAEGMTQEYLEKKALVFAGDTSGYETTKTVRALFGRGLKETIIALGEGRIITVKDKKQCSTSLWIDEKTKKSQYDNEQLKNLVETNENNGTVVDISIQNESIKIPEFDKFKEQLSKHLSLRDINSSSKRNIKLTFVDVKRGNKQISTQIKFSYPTGKKIFEKEITLSNNEGKATVRIYESDNQLDFQKNNPLGLAGILVKTNGAILDNQYNQSQYSSDPAALYFFGEIICYDLDDKIRKEEIGIINPTRGGLEWRHDYCQMLSNTIDKILEPFISEKRKNLEKKPDKAVKETTNKMLKKLCNLLNELAKNELEGEFEPPPDTPPDINDLTIIPSIANVQLDKPRILLIVAPTEIVDKEGTEIQIHSDNSKEIYSLTSTTKLEKSSKYPEKLWSKYFKVVGTIEGAEATITVQLGSRTVSAKIKVAPPKEIGKRKPKRKGGFITEIKLDENNIKGENQRVFYESQTGIIWINVNFPSTNKFIKSGFEGIENETGKLLVAELVGEAFCKQLARTKIETDIKIPGNEIDSFNLAINEMQKKYLHKIQEIIFNWKF
;
A
#
# COMPACT_ATOMS: atom_id res chain seq x y z
N MET A 1 40.44 -1.15 21.99
CA MET A 1 40.27 0.18 21.38
C MET A 1 39.17 0.08 20.35
N ALA A 2 38.07 0.81 20.53
CA ALA A 2 37.07 0.95 19.48
C ALA A 2 37.63 1.88 18.39
N LYS A 3 37.37 1.56 17.13
CA LYS A 3 37.61 2.46 15.98
C LYS A 3 36.25 2.75 15.37
N ASP A 4 35.99 4.02 15.07
CA ASP A 4 34.78 4.40 14.37
C ASP A 4 34.73 3.77 12.98
N LEU A 5 33.53 3.32 12.58
CA LEU A 5 33.30 2.85 11.22
C LEU A 5 33.30 4.05 10.28
N PRO A 6 34.19 4.11 9.27
CA PRO A 6 34.25 5.23 8.35
C PRO A 6 32.99 5.26 7.47
N ILE A 7 32.34 6.42 7.39
CA ILE A 7 31.18 6.63 6.51
C ILE A 7 31.67 6.90 5.09
N ASN A 8 31.18 6.13 4.13
CA ASN A 8 31.50 6.33 2.72
C ASN A 8 30.83 7.62 2.19
N PRO A 9 31.57 8.55 1.54
CA PRO A 9 30.99 9.77 0.96
C PRO A 9 29.80 9.56 0.03
N ARG A 10 29.76 8.41 -0.68
CA ARG A 10 28.65 8.04 -1.57
C ARG A 10 27.32 7.83 -0.85
N LEU A 11 27.35 7.59 0.46
CA LEU A 11 26.13 7.37 1.24
C LEU A 11 25.21 8.60 1.20
N ILE A 12 25.77 9.82 1.22
CA ILE A 12 24.96 11.05 1.17
C ILE A 12 24.19 11.16 -0.15
N GLU A 13 24.86 10.91 -1.27
CA GLU A 13 24.24 10.90 -2.59
C GLU A 13 23.14 9.83 -2.69
N GLN A 14 23.41 8.62 -2.20
CA GLN A 14 22.44 7.52 -2.21
C GLN A 14 21.22 7.81 -1.34
N LEU A 15 21.43 8.37 -0.14
CA LEU A 15 20.35 8.77 0.75
C LEU A 15 19.51 9.88 0.13
N ALA A 16 20.15 10.91 -0.44
CA ALA A 16 19.46 12.00 -1.13
C ALA A 16 18.60 11.49 -2.29
N LYS A 17 19.15 10.63 -3.16
CA LYS A 17 18.43 10.04 -4.31
C LYS A 17 17.31 9.05 -3.89
N THR A 18 17.48 8.36 -2.77
CA THR A 18 16.42 7.47 -2.23
C THR A 18 15.26 8.28 -1.64
N THR A 19 15.59 9.45 -1.09
CA THR A 19 14.66 10.36 -0.43
C THR A 19 13.86 11.18 -1.44
N ILE A 20 14.52 11.73 -2.45
CA ILE A 20 13.93 12.55 -3.51
C ILE A 20 13.80 11.69 -4.78
N LYS A 21 12.63 11.04 -4.93
CA LYS A 21 12.38 10.08 -6.02
C LYS A 21 11.90 10.77 -7.29
N ASN A 22 11.30 11.95 -7.14
CA ASN A 22 10.76 12.75 -8.23
C ASN A 22 10.86 14.26 -7.90
N LEU A 23 10.56 15.13 -8.88
CA LEU A 23 10.66 16.59 -8.69
C LEU A 23 9.63 17.14 -7.69
N ILE A 24 8.46 16.51 -7.58
CA ILE A 24 7.43 16.93 -6.62
C ILE A 24 7.92 16.71 -5.19
N ASP A 25 8.64 15.62 -4.90
CA ASP A 25 9.25 15.41 -3.57
C ASP A 25 10.16 16.58 -3.19
N GLY A 26 11.05 17.02 -4.10
CA GLY A 26 11.92 18.17 -3.83
C GLY A 26 11.15 19.49 -3.69
N LEU A 27 10.11 19.69 -4.49
CA LEU A 27 9.25 20.87 -4.40
C LEU A 27 8.47 20.93 -3.09
N VAL A 28 7.96 19.80 -2.60
CA VAL A 28 7.29 19.71 -1.31
C VAL A 28 8.18 20.31 -0.24
N GLU A 29 9.44 19.90 -0.19
CA GLU A 29 10.40 20.29 0.84
C GLU A 29 10.75 21.78 0.77
N LEU A 30 11.01 22.29 -0.43
CA LEU A 30 11.34 23.70 -0.63
C LEU A 30 10.14 24.63 -0.36
N ILE A 31 8.92 24.23 -0.73
CA ILE A 31 7.70 24.98 -0.42
C ILE A 31 7.40 24.96 1.08
N THR A 32 7.59 23.81 1.75
CA THR A 32 7.37 23.73 3.20
C THR A 32 8.38 24.57 3.98
N ASN A 33 9.64 24.64 3.53
CA ASN A 33 10.64 25.51 4.16
C ASN A 33 10.26 26.99 4.06
N ALA A 34 9.75 27.41 2.90
CA ALA A 34 9.23 28.76 2.71
C ALA A 34 7.99 29.03 3.59
N ASP A 35 7.04 28.08 3.64
CA ASP A 35 5.85 28.17 4.49
C ASP A 35 6.20 28.29 5.99
N ASP A 36 7.17 27.50 6.46
CA ASP A 36 7.66 27.55 7.84
C ASP A 36 8.33 28.90 8.16
N SER A 37 9.05 29.50 7.21
CA SER A 37 9.62 30.85 7.36
C SER A 37 8.53 31.92 7.46
N TYR A 38 7.48 31.83 6.63
CA TYR A 38 6.34 32.72 6.75
C TYR A 38 5.57 32.52 8.07
N LYS A 39 5.38 31.28 8.52
CA LYS A 39 4.73 30.99 9.82
C LYS A 39 5.49 31.63 10.99
N ARG A 40 6.83 31.63 10.98
CA ARG A 40 7.64 32.32 12.01
C ARG A 40 7.34 33.82 12.04
N LEU A 41 7.33 34.48 10.87
CA LEU A 41 6.97 35.90 10.78
C LEU A 41 5.54 36.17 11.25
N GLU A 42 4.59 35.31 10.90
CA GLU A 42 3.18 35.43 11.29
C GLU A 42 2.99 35.25 12.80
N ASN A 43 3.74 34.33 13.42
CA ASN A 43 3.73 34.12 14.87
C ASN A 43 4.33 35.32 15.63
N GLU A 44 5.24 36.07 15.00
CA GLU A 44 5.73 37.37 15.50
C GLU A 44 4.73 38.52 15.24
N GLY A 45 3.56 38.25 14.67
CA GLY A 45 2.54 39.24 14.35
C GLY A 45 2.83 40.08 13.11
N LYS A 46 3.83 39.71 12.30
CA LYS A 46 4.14 40.43 11.05
C LYS A 46 3.13 40.08 9.97
N ASN A 47 2.68 41.09 9.23
CA ASN A 47 1.84 40.89 8.07
C ASN A 47 2.71 40.46 6.88
N THR A 48 2.35 39.37 6.22
CA THR A 48 3.10 38.83 5.08
C THR A 48 2.17 38.59 3.89
N LYS A 49 2.73 38.61 2.67
CA LYS A 49 1.99 38.24 1.45
C LYS A 49 2.00 36.72 1.19
N GLY A 50 2.84 35.97 1.92
CA GLY A 50 3.01 34.53 1.76
C GLY A 50 3.38 34.10 0.34
N GLU A 51 4.12 34.92 -0.40
CA GLU A 51 4.43 34.72 -1.81
C GLU A 51 5.55 33.69 -1.99
N ILE A 52 5.27 32.65 -2.78
CA ILE A 52 6.23 31.60 -3.15
C ILE A 52 6.18 31.44 -4.66
N GLU A 53 7.27 31.77 -5.33
CA GLU A 53 7.41 31.66 -6.78
C GLU A 53 8.17 30.37 -7.14
N ILE A 54 7.63 29.63 -8.10
CA ILE A 54 8.22 28.41 -8.63
C ILE A 54 8.42 28.62 -10.13
N PHE A 55 9.64 28.47 -10.61
CA PHE A 55 9.96 28.45 -12.03
C PHE A 55 10.55 27.10 -12.39
N LEU A 56 10.12 26.52 -13.51
CA LEU A 56 10.71 25.30 -14.04
C LEU A 56 10.78 25.29 -15.57
N ASN A 57 11.83 24.66 -16.09
CA ASN A 57 12.07 24.50 -17.52
C ASN A 57 12.05 23.02 -17.93
N ARG A 58 11.02 22.62 -18.68
CA ARG A 58 10.84 21.28 -19.22
C ARG A 58 11.30 21.17 -20.67
N LYS A 59 12.24 20.26 -20.92
CA LYS A 59 12.73 19.87 -22.24
C LYS A 59 11.97 18.67 -22.82
N LYS A 60 12.29 18.34 -24.09
CA LYS A 60 11.82 17.12 -24.75
C LYS A 60 12.14 15.87 -23.90
N GLY A 61 11.29 14.85 -24.00
CA GLY A 61 11.44 13.62 -23.20
C GLY A 61 11.08 13.78 -21.71
N GLY A 62 10.52 14.91 -21.30
CA GLY A 62 10.14 15.15 -19.89
C GLY A 62 11.31 15.49 -18.99
N ILE A 63 12.48 15.79 -19.53
CA ILE A 63 13.65 16.21 -18.76
C ILE A 63 13.40 17.61 -18.20
N CYS A 64 13.57 17.80 -16.90
CA CYS A 64 13.62 19.14 -16.31
C CYS A 64 15.08 19.62 -16.34
N GLU A 65 15.35 20.81 -16.87
CA GLU A 65 16.69 21.40 -16.89
C GLU A 65 16.94 22.29 -15.69
N LYS A 66 15.91 23.05 -15.27
CA LYS A 66 16.06 24.10 -14.28
C LYS A 66 14.84 24.13 -13.36
N LEU A 67 15.09 24.30 -12.07
CA LEU A 67 14.09 24.56 -11.05
C LEU A 67 14.56 25.76 -10.22
N ILE A 68 13.71 26.78 -10.06
CA ILE A 68 13.97 27.90 -9.16
C ILE A 68 12.78 28.01 -8.22
N ILE A 69 13.04 28.10 -6.92
CA ILE A 69 12.04 28.48 -5.91
C ILE A 69 12.51 29.74 -5.22
N LYS A 70 11.59 30.69 -5.07
CA LYS A 70 11.82 31.96 -4.38
C LYS A 70 10.71 32.24 -3.39
N ASP A 71 11.10 32.63 -2.19
CA ASP A 71 10.20 33.21 -1.19
C ASP A 71 10.65 34.63 -0.82
N TYR A 72 9.75 35.34 -0.15
CA TYR A 72 9.97 36.68 0.38
C TYR A 72 9.71 36.70 1.90
N ALA A 73 10.08 35.61 2.58
CA ALA A 73 9.91 35.45 4.02
C ALA A 73 11.10 36.09 4.78
N GLU A 74 11.62 35.43 5.81
CA GLU A 74 12.54 36.08 6.75
C GLU A 74 14.00 36.13 6.26
N GLY A 75 14.37 35.24 5.33
CA GLY A 75 15.75 34.99 4.91
C GLY A 75 16.64 34.37 5.99
N MET A 76 17.90 34.12 5.68
CA MET A 76 18.89 33.56 6.60
C MET A 76 20.11 34.47 6.72
N THR A 77 20.75 34.47 7.90
CA THR A 77 22.07 35.08 8.04
C THR A 77 23.13 34.15 7.46
N GLN A 78 24.30 34.68 7.12
CA GLN A 78 25.45 33.87 6.68
C GLN A 78 25.79 32.77 7.70
N GLU A 79 25.82 33.11 8.99
CA GLU A 79 26.12 32.15 10.05
C GLU A 79 25.08 31.03 10.13
N TYR A 80 23.79 31.36 9.98
CA TYR A 80 22.73 30.36 9.98
C TYR A 80 22.84 29.44 8.75
N LEU A 81 23.11 30.02 7.57
CA LEU A 81 23.31 29.25 6.35
C LEU A 81 24.49 28.26 6.50
N GLU A 82 25.64 28.74 6.99
CA GLU A 82 26.85 27.93 7.18
C GLU A 82 26.67 26.84 8.25
N LYS A 83 26.31 27.24 9.47
CA LYS A 83 26.37 26.37 10.65
C LYS A 83 25.13 25.50 10.85
N LYS A 84 24.01 25.82 10.18
CA LYS A 84 22.73 25.12 10.35
C LYS A 84 22.20 24.58 9.03
N ALA A 85 22.04 25.42 8.01
CA ALA A 85 21.39 25.00 6.78
C ALA A 85 22.27 24.08 5.91
N LEU A 86 23.60 24.24 5.93
CA LEU A 86 24.55 23.43 5.14
C LEU A 86 25.08 22.16 5.84
N VAL A 87 24.86 21.99 7.14
CA VAL A 87 25.35 20.82 7.89
C VAL A 87 24.46 19.60 7.67
N PHE A 88 25.02 18.47 7.23
CA PHE A 88 24.34 17.17 7.11
C PHE A 88 24.41 16.40 8.44
N ALA A 89 23.30 15.78 8.85
CA ALA A 89 23.21 14.89 10.02
C ALA A 89 23.84 15.44 11.32
N GLY A 90 24.04 16.75 11.42
CA GLY A 90 24.64 17.38 12.58
C GLY A 90 23.67 17.35 13.75
N ASP A 91 24.18 17.00 14.92
CA ASP A 91 23.49 17.19 16.19
C ASP A 91 23.22 18.69 16.37
N THR A 92 22.02 19.12 15.99
CA THR A 92 21.46 20.40 16.42
C THR A 92 20.85 20.29 17.81
N SER A 93 21.43 19.45 18.67
CA SER A 93 20.97 19.16 20.02
C SER A 93 21.15 20.33 21.00
N GLY A 94 21.96 21.34 20.64
CA GLY A 94 22.26 22.46 21.54
C GLY A 94 21.12 23.46 21.77
N TYR A 95 20.17 23.59 20.83
CA TYR A 95 19.02 24.50 20.92
C TYR A 95 17.96 23.98 19.95
N GLU A 96 16.69 23.91 20.40
CA GLU A 96 15.44 24.11 19.62
C GLU A 96 14.33 23.10 19.92
N THR A 97 13.52 23.46 20.93
CA THR A 97 12.10 23.09 21.03
C THR A 97 11.26 23.56 19.81
N THR A 98 11.85 24.23 18.81
CA THR A 98 11.16 24.92 17.70
C THR A 98 11.21 24.21 16.34
N LYS A 99 11.91 23.08 16.17
CA LYS A 99 12.01 22.40 14.86
C LYS A 99 10.74 21.65 14.48
N THR A 100 10.07 22.04 13.39
CA THR A 100 8.90 21.28 12.88
C THR A 100 9.28 19.82 12.66
N VAL A 101 8.35 18.89 12.92
CA VAL A 101 8.60 17.46 12.72
C VAL A 101 9.09 17.14 11.31
N ARG A 102 8.65 17.92 10.30
CA ARG A 102 9.16 17.86 8.92
C ARG A 102 10.68 18.06 8.80
N ALA A 103 11.30 18.93 9.59
CA ALA A 103 12.76 19.06 9.61
C ALA A 103 13.46 17.77 10.08
N LEU A 104 12.80 16.95 10.90
CA LEU A 104 13.28 15.63 11.33
C LEU A 104 13.07 14.54 10.26
N PHE A 105 12.18 14.76 9.28
CA PHE A 105 12.06 13.92 8.09
C PHE A 105 13.26 14.06 7.12
N GLY A 106 14.27 14.90 7.41
CA GLY A 106 15.60 14.88 6.76
C GLY A 106 15.60 14.81 5.22
N ARG A 107 14.63 15.48 4.60
CA ARG A 107 14.50 15.63 3.15
C ARG A 107 14.76 17.08 2.73
N GLY A 108 15.67 17.74 3.41
CA GLY A 108 15.73 19.19 3.40
C GLY A 108 16.21 19.80 2.08
N LEU A 109 16.49 21.09 2.18
CA LEU A 109 17.11 21.91 1.13
C LEU A 109 18.31 21.22 0.45
N LYS A 110 19.19 20.61 1.24
CA LYS A 110 20.45 20.03 0.76
C LYS A 110 20.21 18.74 -0.02
N GLU A 111 19.43 17.82 0.54
CA GLU A 111 19.11 16.54 -0.09
C GLU A 111 18.38 16.76 -1.42
N THR A 112 17.51 17.76 -1.47
CA THR A 112 16.85 18.19 -2.72
C THR A 112 17.86 18.65 -3.76
N ILE A 113 18.78 19.56 -3.41
CA ILE A 113 19.82 20.04 -4.34
C ILE A 113 20.67 18.86 -4.84
N ILE A 114 21.23 18.07 -3.91
CA ILE A 114 22.14 16.95 -4.20
C ILE A 114 21.46 15.83 -5.03
N ALA A 115 20.18 15.55 -4.80
CA ALA A 115 19.46 14.53 -5.56
C ALA A 115 19.13 14.97 -6.99
N LEU A 116 18.90 16.27 -7.20
CA LEU A 116 18.52 16.85 -8.48
C LEU A 116 19.74 17.22 -9.35
N GLY A 117 20.83 17.68 -8.74
CA GLY A 117 22.05 18.09 -9.44
C GLY A 117 22.88 19.09 -8.64
N GLU A 118 23.03 20.29 -9.18
CA GLU A 118 23.79 21.39 -8.58
C GLU A 118 22.82 22.54 -8.28
N GLY A 119 22.99 23.17 -7.11
CA GLY A 119 22.08 24.22 -6.68
C GLY A 119 22.80 25.40 -6.03
N ARG A 120 22.29 26.60 -6.27
CA ARG A 120 22.71 27.83 -5.64
C ARG A 120 21.64 28.31 -4.68
N ILE A 121 22.05 28.60 -3.45
CA ILE A 121 21.22 29.22 -2.43
C ILE A 121 21.62 30.68 -2.35
N ILE A 122 20.67 31.59 -2.50
CA ILE A 122 20.84 33.03 -2.31
C ILE A 122 19.84 33.44 -1.25
N THR A 123 20.27 34.17 -0.22
CA THR A 123 19.38 34.59 0.86
C THR A 123 19.71 36.00 1.29
N VAL A 124 18.66 36.78 1.56
CA VAL A 124 18.74 38.17 2.01
C VAL A 124 18.09 38.25 3.38
N LYS A 125 18.83 38.75 4.36
CA LYS A 125 18.30 39.06 5.69
C LYS A 125 18.87 40.39 6.16
N ASP A 126 17.99 41.29 6.55
CA ASP A 126 18.32 42.60 7.12
C ASP A 126 19.27 43.39 6.20
N LYS A 127 18.91 43.45 4.90
CA LYS A 127 19.65 44.14 3.83
C LYS A 127 21.05 43.59 3.55
N LYS A 128 21.35 42.38 4.03
CA LYS A 128 22.58 41.66 3.73
C LYS A 128 22.27 40.41 2.94
N GLN A 129 22.94 40.25 1.81
CA GLN A 129 22.84 39.09 0.94
C GLN A 129 24.07 38.21 1.10
N CYS A 130 23.86 36.91 1.27
CA CYS A 130 24.90 35.90 1.09
C CYS A 130 24.40 34.82 0.11
N SER A 131 25.34 34.08 -0.47
CA SER A 131 25.00 32.98 -1.36
C SER A 131 26.05 31.88 -1.31
N THR A 132 25.67 30.65 -1.64
CA THR A 132 26.61 29.54 -1.81
C THR A 132 26.07 28.58 -2.85
N SER A 133 26.97 27.88 -3.52
CA SER A 133 26.64 26.80 -4.45
C SER A 133 26.91 25.47 -3.78
N LEU A 134 26.09 24.45 -4.03
CA LEU A 134 26.14 23.12 -3.44
C LEU A 134 26.07 22.08 -4.57
N TRP A 135 27.06 21.18 -4.61
CA TRP A 135 27.19 20.15 -5.65
C TRP A 135 27.81 18.86 -5.10
N ILE A 136 27.79 17.80 -5.91
CA ILE A 136 28.62 16.60 -5.70
C ILE A 136 29.84 16.72 -6.59
N ASP A 137 31.03 16.72 -6.00
CA ASP A 137 32.27 16.68 -6.78
C ASP A 137 32.41 15.33 -7.51
N GLU A 138 32.57 15.38 -8.82
CA GLU A 138 32.54 14.18 -9.66
C GLU A 138 33.67 13.20 -9.35
N LYS A 139 34.83 13.71 -8.92
CA LYS A 139 36.04 12.90 -8.66
C LYS A 139 36.00 12.24 -7.30
N THR A 140 35.71 13.03 -6.26
CA THR A 140 35.74 12.59 -4.86
C THR A 140 34.42 11.99 -4.39
N LYS A 141 33.32 12.22 -5.12
CA LYS A 141 31.94 11.87 -4.74
C LYS A 141 31.54 12.44 -3.38
N LYS A 142 32.14 13.57 -3.00
CA LYS A 142 31.81 14.30 -1.77
C LYS A 142 30.86 15.43 -2.12
N SER A 143 29.84 15.62 -1.27
CA SER A 143 29.05 16.85 -1.29
C SER A 143 29.92 18.02 -0.84
N GLN A 144 29.93 19.10 -1.60
CA GLN A 144 30.75 20.29 -1.38
C GLN A 144 29.91 21.56 -1.53
N TYR A 145 30.31 22.62 -0.85
CA TYR A 145 29.74 23.95 -1.04
C TYR A 145 30.83 25.01 -1.20
N ASP A 146 30.49 26.12 -1.87
CA ASP A 146 31.41 27.22 -2.09
C ASP A 146 31.49 28.13 -0.86
N ASN A 147 32.58 27.97 -0.10
CA ASN A 147 32.85 28.74 1.11
C ASN A 147 33.32 30.18 0.83
N GLU A 148 33.98 30.42 -0.31
CA GLU A 148 34.42 31.77 -0.68
C GLU A 148 33.20 32.62 -1.06
N GLN A 149 32.30 32.05 -1.84
CA GLN A 149 31.01 32.67 -2.17
C GLN A 149 30.17 32.93 -0.90
N LEU A 150 30.15 31.98 0.04
CA LEU A 150 29.41 32.11 1.29
C LEU A 150 29.93 33.26 2.17
N LYS A 151 31.26 33.45 2.20
CA LYS A 151 31.91 34.52 2.94
C LYS A 151 31.74 35.90 2.31
N ASN A 152 31.36 35.97 1.04
CA ASN A 152 31.10 37.21 0.35
C ASN A 152 29.71 37.77 0.71
N LEU A 153 29.67 38.53 1.81
CA LEU A 153 28.47 39.22 2.27
C LEU A 153 28.34 40.58 1.58
N VAL A 154 27.23 40.80 0.88
CA VAL A 154 26.99 42.01 0.08
C VAL A 154 25.80 42.78 0.64
N GLU A 155 25.94 44.10 0.79
CA GLU A 155 24.80 44.96 1.11
C GLU A 155 23.87 45.07 -0.10
N THR A 156 22.57 44.94 0.14
CA THR A 156 21.56 44.94 -0.91
C THR A 156 20.32 45.73 -0.51
N ASN A 157 19.67 46.34 -1.50
CA ASN A 157 18.38 46.98 -1.31
C ASN A 157 17.20 46.00 -1.42
N GLU A 158 17.47 44.74 -1.77
CA GLU A 158 16.45 43.70 -1.87
C GLU A 158 15.73 43.45 -0.52
N ASN A 159 14.51 42.93 -0.60
CA ASN A 159 13.77 42.53 0.59
C ASN A 159 14.25 41.16 1.08
N ASN A 160 13.95 40.86 2.34
CA ASN A 160 14.28 39.55 2.90
C ASN A 160 13.61 38.42 2.09
N GLY A 161 14.28 37.28 2.04
CA GLY A 161 13.81 36.11 1.30
C GLY A 161 14.93 35.15 0.95
N THR A 162 14.56 34.04 0.33
CA THR A 162 15.50 33.01 -0.12
C THR A 162 15.17 32.59 -1.55
N VAL A 163 16.21 32.38 -2.36
CA VAL A 163 16.14 31.80 -3.70
C VAL A 163 16.97 30.53 -3.70
N VAL A 164 16.38 29.45 -4.20
CA VAL A 164 17.04 28.17 -4.46
C VAL A 164 16.97 27.93 -5.96
N ASP A 165 18.10 28.08 -6.64
CA ASP A 165 18.25 27.90 -8.09
C ASP A 165 19.00 26.59 -8.36
N ILE A 166 18.33 25.60 -8.93
CA ILE A 166 18.85 24.25 -9.17
C ILE A 166 18.96 23.99 -10.67
N SER A 167 20.17 23.68 -11.10
CA SER A 167 20.48 23.07 -12.38
C SER A 167 20.30 21.56 -12.26
N ILE A 168 19.26 21.04 -12.90
CA ILE A 168 18.89 19.63 -12.79
C ILE A 168 19.75 18.83 -13.78
N GLN A 169 20.64 18.03 -13.21
CA GLN A 169 21.57 17.15 -13.95
C GLN A 169 21.10 15.69 -13.91
N ASN A 170 20.21 15.34 -12.96
CA ASN A 170 19.70 14.00 -12.83
C ASN A 170 18.62 13.68 -13.88
N GLU A 171 19.06 13.16 -15.04
CA GLU A 171 18.17 12.84 -16.16
C GLU A 171 17.15 11.73 -15.87
N SER A 172 17.32 10.94 -14.79
CA SER A 172 16.35 9.93 -14.39
C SER A 172 15.04 10.54 -13.88
N ILE A 173 15.08 11.78 -13.41
CA ILE A 173 13.91 12.52 -12.94
C ILE A 173 13.19 13.12 -14.13
N LYS A 174 12.09 12.47 -14.52
CA LYS A 174 11.18 12.98 -15.55
C LYS A 174 10.00 13.70 -14.92
N ILE A 175 9.56 14.77 -15.57
CA ILE A 175 8.36 15.52 -15.21
C ILE A 175 7.27 15.41 -16.29
N PRO A 176 6.00 15.27 -15.87
CA PRO A 176 4.88 15.25 -16.80
C PRO A 176 4.66 16.61 -17.45
N GLU A 177 3.68 16.66 -18.35
CA GLU A 177 3.23 17.91 -18.97
C GLU A 177 2.50 18.80 -17.95
N PHE A 178 2.38 20.08 -18.29
CA PHE A 178 1.92 21.15 -17.41
C PHE A 178 0.67 20.80 -16.58
N ASP A 179 -0.40 20.32 -17.19
CA ASP A 179 -1.67 20.10 -16.49
C ASP A 179 -1.55 19.02 -15.42
N LYS A 180 -0.87 17.91 -15.75
CA LYS A 180 -0.60 16.82 -14.80
C LYS A 180 0.40 17.23 -13.73
N PHE A 181 1.42 18.02 -14.07
CA PHE A 181 2.37 18.55 -13.08
C PHE A 181 1.68 19.48 -12.07
N LYS A 182 0.86 20.41 -12.57
CA LYS A 182 0.05 21.32 -11.76
C LYS A 182 -0.87 20.53 -10.83
N GLU A 183 -1.55 19.52 -11.35
CA GLU A 183 -2.43 18.65 -10.56
C GLU A 183 -1.66 17.94 -9.44
N GLN A 184 -0.52 17.32 -9.76
CA GLN A 184 0.33 16.64 -8.79
C GLN A 184 0.76 17.58 -7.67
N LEU A 185 1.28 18.77 -8.02
CA LEU A 185 1.72 19.75 -7.04
C LEU A 185 0.56 20.30 -6.20
N SER A 186 -0.61 20.50 -6.80
CA SER A 186 -1.79 21.03 -6.11
C SER A 186 -2.37 20.03 -5.11
N LYS A 187 -2.46 18.74 -5.48
CA LYS A 187 -3.12 17.69 -4.69
C LYS A 187 -2.20 16.95 -3.71
N HIS A 188 -0.89 17.11 -3.80
CA HIS A 188 0.06 16.41 -2.96
C HIS A 188 -0.26 16.59 -1.47
N LEU A 189 -0.41 15.49 -0.72
CA LEU A 189 -0.87 15.50 0.67
C LEU A 189 -0.13 16.52 1.53
N SER A 190 1.21 16.59 1.41
CA SER A 190 2.04 17.46 2.25
C SER A 190 1.79 18.95 2.03
N LEU A 191 1.23 19.33 0.88
CA LEU A 191 0.99 20.71 0.46
C LEU A 191 -0.48 21.12 0.57
N ARG A 192 -1.42 20.22 0.90
CA ARG A 192 -2.86 20.55 0.89
C ARG A 192 -3.22 21.72 1.80
N ASP A 193 -2.71 21.72 3.03
CA ASP A 193 -2.96 22.81 3.99
C ASP A 193 -2.32 24.13 3.49
N ILE A 194 -1.16 24.07 2.84
CA ILE A 194 -0.45 25.25 2.30
C ILE A 194 -1.20 25.80 1.07
N ASN A 195 -1.54 24.92 0.12
CA ASN A 195 -2.21 25.26 -1.13
C ASN A 195 -3.69 25.68 -0.92
N SER A 196 -4.28 25.38 0.22
CA SER A 196 -5.63 25.82 0.60
C SER A 196 -5.64 27.07 1.49
N SER A 197 -4.48 27.47 2.02
CA SER A 197 -4.36 28.63 2.89
C SER A 197 -4.56 29.95 2.12
N SER A 198 -5.40 30.83 2.67
CA SER A 198 -5.53 32.21 2.17
C SER A 198 -4.30 33.08 2.47
N LYS A 199 -3.41 32.63 3.37
CA LYS A 199 -2.17 33.33 3.73
C LYS A 199 -1.00 32.98 2.81
N ARG A 200 -1.19 32.12 1.81
CA ARG A 200 -0.13 31.71 0.87
C ARG A 200 -0.53 31.99 -0.56
N ASN A 201 0.41 32.51 -1.33
CA ASN A 201 0.26 32.79 -2.75
C ASN A 201 1.37 32.07 -3.52
N ILE A 202 1.09 30.83 -3.94
CA ILE A 202 2.05 30.01 -4.67
C ILE A 202 1.83 30.18 -6.18
N LYS A 203 2.85 30.67 -6.88
CA LYS A 203 2.81 30.91 -8.33
C LYS A 203 3.76 29.97 -9.05
N LEU A 204 3.24 29.15 -9.94
CA LEU A 204 4.01 28.27 -10.82
C LEU A 204 4.17 28.92 -12.19
N THR A 205 5.42 29.04 -12.66
CA THR A 205 5.81 29.39 -14.02
C THR A 205 6.48 28.20 -14.68
N PHE A 206 5.86 27.69 -15.73
CA PHE A 206 6.25 26.46 -16.42
C PHE A 206 6.61 26.78 -17.87
N VAL A 207 7.85 26.48 -18.27
CA VAL A 207 8.31 26.59 -19.66
C VAL A 207 8.39 25.20 -20.27
N ASP A 208 7.76 24.99 -21.43
CA ASP A 208 7.80 23.70 -22.14
C ASP A 208 8.30 23.85 -23.58
N VAL A 209 9.44 23.23 -23.87
CA VAL A 209 10.04 23.21 -25.22
C VAL A 209 9.12 22.54 -26.25
N LYS A 210 8.33 21.53 -25.87
CA LYS A 210 7.36 20.90 -26.79
C LYS A 210 6.26 21.87 -27.25
N ARG A 211 5.94 22.88 -26.45
CA ARG A 211 4.97 23.93 -26.80
C ARG A 211 5.65 25.19 -27.37
N GLY A 212 6.83 25.04 -27.99
CA GLY A 212 7.56 26.15 -28.60
C GLY A 212 8.16 27.13 -27.59
N ASN A 213 8.63 26.63 -26.44
CA ASN A 213 9.11 27.43 -25.30
C ASN A 213 8.05 28.37 -24.72
N LYS A 214 6.77 28.04 -24.88
CA LYS A 214 5.69 28.83 -24.29
C LYS A 214 5.79 28.78 -22.76
N GLN A 215 5.86 29.96 -22.16
CA GLN A 215 5.79 30.14 -20.72
C GLN A 215 4.31 30.20 -20.28
N ILE A 216 3.95 29.39 -19.29
CA ILE A 216 2.61 29.38 -18.70
C ILE A 216 2.77 29.66 -17.21
N SER A 217 2.07 30.68 -16.71
CA SER A 217 2.05 31.00 -15.28
C SER A 217 0.65 30.79 -14.70
N THR A 218 0.56 30.14 -13.55
CA THR A 218 -0.70 29.87 -12.83
C THR A 218 -0.49 29.97 -11.33
N GLN A 219 -1.55 30.31 -10.60
CA GLN A 219 -1.57 30.08 -9.17
C GLN A 219 -1.80 28.58 -8.89
N ILE A 220 -1.15 28.06 -7.86
CA ILE A 220 -1.40 26.73 -7.30
C ILE A 220 -2.39 26.89 -6.15
N LYS A 221 -3.50 26.16 -6.22
CA LYS A 221 -4.53 26.13 -5.18
C LYS A 221 -5.04 24.72 -5.00
N PHE A 222 -5.45 24.42 -3.77
CA PHE A 222 -6.14 23.18 -3.42
C PHE A 222 -7.45 23.51 -2.72
N SER A 223 -8.48 22.73 -3.02
CA SER A 223 -9.74 22.73 -2.29
C SER A 223 -10.03 21.30 -1.89
N TYR A 224 -10.34 21.11 -0.61
CA TYR A 224 -10.77 19.82 -0.10
C TYR A 224 -12.07 19.38 -0.79
N PRO A 225 -12.30 18.06 -0.93
CA PRO A 225 -13.58 17.56 -1.39
C PRO A 225 -14.74 18.15 -0.59
N THR A 226 -15.87 18.38 -1.25
CA THR A 226 -17.10 18.78 -0.57
C THR A 226 -17.73 17.55 0.08
N GLY A 227 -18.12 17.67 1.34
CA GLY A 227 -18.76 16.57 2.05
C GLY A 227 -19.43 17.01 3.35
N LYS A 228 -20.37 16.19 3.81
CA LYS A 228 -21.06 16.36 5.08
C LYS A 228 -20.16 15.87 6.22
N LYS A 229 -19.90 16.70 7.22
CA LYS A 229 -19.20 16.27 8.44
C LYS A 229 -20.07 15.26 9.20
N ILE A 230 -19.56 14.04 9.37
CA ILE A 230 -20.28 12.93 10.04
C ILE A 230 -19.71 12.62 11.42
N PHE A 231 -18.46 13.00 11.68
CA PHE A 231 -17.79 12.75 12.95
C PHE A 231 -16.81 13.87 13.28
N GLU A 232 -16.83 14.34 14.53
CA GLU A 232 -15.80 15.20 15.10
C GLU A 232 -15.68 14.92 16.59
N LYS A 233 -14.48 14.53 17.05
CA LYS A 233 -14.24 14.25 18.47
C LYS A 233 -12.77 14.39 18.84
N GLU A 234 -12.50 14.88 20.05
CA GLU A 234 -11.21 14.71 20.71
C GLU A 234 -11.14 13.31 21.36
N ILE A 235 -10.10 12.57 21.01
CA ILE A 235 -9.83 11.22 21.49
C ILE A 235 -8.50 11.20 22.23
N THR A 236 -8.38 10.26 23.16
CA THR A 236 -7.12 9.95 23.83
C THR A 236 -6.51 8.73 23.17
N LEU A 237 -5.24 8.84 22.75
CA LEU A 237 -4.44 7.76 22.19
C LEU A 237 -3.65 7.10 23.34
N SER A 238 -3.61 5.76 23.41
CA SER A 238 -2.87 4.91 24.40
C SER A 238 -3.02 5.27 25.88
N ASN A 239 -3.48 4.37 26.77
CA ASN A 239 -3.24 4.44 28.24
C ASN A 239 -3.25 5.84 28.92
N ASN A 240 -4.04 6.81 28.42
CA ASN A 240 -4.04 8.24 28.80
C ASN A 240 -2.81 9.11 28.40
N GLU A 241 -1.94 8.67 27.50
CA GLU A 241 -0.82 9.44 26.96
C GLU A 241 -1.04 9.84 25.51
N GLY A 242 -1.82 10.92 25.35
CA GLY A 242 -1.79 11.75 24.16
C GLY A 242 -3.17 12.07 23.61
N LYS A 243 -3.34 13.27 23.06
CA LYS A 243 -4.61 13.77 22.52
C LYS A 243 -4.57 13.84 21.00
N ALA A 244 -5.68 13.47 20.39
CA ALA A 244 -5.90 13.70 18.97
C ALA A 244 -7.31 14.20 18.67
N THR A 245 -7.45 15.10 17.69
CA THR A 245 -8.75 15.51 17.17
C THR A 245 -9.01 14.79 15.86
N VAL A 246 -10.14 14.08 15.77
CA VAL A 246 -10.56 13.38 14.56
C VAL A 246 -11.72 14.12 13.93
N ARG A 247 -11.66 14.32 12.60
CA ARG A 247 -12.76 14.86 11.79
C ARG A 247 -12.96 13.99 10.56
N ILE A 248 -14.19 13.57 10.30
CA ILE A 248 -14.55 12.72 9.16
C ILE A 248 -15.73 13.34 8.43
N TYR A 249 -15.64 13.30 7.11
CA TYR A 249 -16.62 13.80 6.17
C TYR A 249 -17.04 12.69 5.21
N GLU A 250 -18.32 12.68 4.85
CA GLU A 250 -18.85 11.86 3.77
C GLU A 250 -19.04 12.76 2.53
N SER A 251 -18.37 12.40 1.45
CA SER A 251 -18.49 13.01 0.13
C SER A 251 -19.78 12.56 -0.57
N ASP A 252 -20.34 13.43 -1.43
CA ASP A 252 -21.47 13.07 -2.28
C ASP A 252 -21.08 12.09 -3.40
N ASN A 253 -19.80 12.13 -3.81
CA ASN A 253 -19.24 11.30 -4.87
C ASN A 253 -18.08 10.45 -4.36
N GLN A 254 -17.86 9.30 -4.99
CA GLN A 254 -16.69 8.48 -4.74
C GLN A 254 -15.40 9.26 -5.03
N LEU A 255 -14.43 9.18 -4.13
CA LEU A 255 -13.14 9.85 -4.22
C LEU A 255 -12.05 8.88 -4.65
N ASP A 256 -11.02 9.42 -5.31
CA ASP A 256 -9.85 8.63 -5.70
C ASP A 256 -9.03 8.27 -4.45
N PHE A 257 -8.66 6.99 -4.34
CA PHE A 257 -7.69 6.51 -3.38
C PHE A 257 -6.80 5.46 -4.03
N GLN A 258 -5.53 5.49 -3.66
CA GLN A 258 -4.62 4.40 -3.94
C GLN A 258 -3.59 4.37 -2.81
N LYS A 259 -3.34 3.18 -2.27
CA LYS A 259 -2.34 3.04 -1.21
C LYS A 259 -0.99 3.59 -1.65
N ASN A 260 -0.35 4.36 -0.78
CA ASN A 260 0.93 5.04 -1.02
C ASN A 260 0.92 6.07 -2.18
N ASN A 261 -0.26 6.53 -2.63
CA ASN A 261 -0.38 7.61 -3.58
C ASN A 261 -0.64 8.94 -2.86
N PRO A 262 0.27 9.93 -2.92
CA PRO A 262 0.12 11.17 -2.19
C PRO A 262 -0.98 12.10 -2.73
N LEU A 263 -1.63 11.73 -3.85
CA LEU A 263 -2.67 12.52 -4.51
C LEU A 263 -4.09 12.08 -4.12
N GLY A 264 -4.25 10.91 -3.48
CA GLY A 264 -5.55 10.34 -3.14
C GLY A 264 -6.36 11.25 -2.23
N LEU A 265 -7.64 11.46 -2.54
CA LEU A 265 -8.52 12.39 -1.83
C LEU A 265 -9.38 11.70 -0.78
N ALA A 266 -9.66 10.41 -0.94
CA ALA A 266 -10.25 9.59 0.12
C ALA A 266 -9.20 9.26 1.19
N GLY A 267 -9.65 8.78 2.35
CA GLY A 267 -8.79 8.39 3.47
C GLY A 267 -8.69 9.43 4.58
N ILE A 268 -7.96 9.07 5.64
CA ILE A 268 -7.74 9.95 6.78
C ILE A 268 -6.31 10.49 6.73
N LEU A 269 -6.20 11.81 6.65
CA LEU A 269 -4.94 12.52 6.76
C LEU A 269 -4.42 12.42 8.20
N VAL A 270 -3.23 11.86 8.38
CA VAL A 270 -2.55 11.87 9.67
C VAL A 270 -1.70 13.13 9.76
N LYS A 271 -2.04 13.99 10.72
CA LYS A 271 -1.43 15.31 10.88
C LYS A 271 -0.78 15.45 12.26
N THR A 272 0.29 16.24 12.31
CA THR A 272 0.74 16.92 13.54
C THR A 272 0.26 18.37 13.52
N ASN A 273 0.69 19.20 14.49
CA ASN A 273 0.36 20.62 14.49
C ASN A 273 0.88 21.36 13.26
N GLY A 274 2.00 20.90 12.68
CA GLY A 274 2.68 21.61 11.60
C GLY A 274 2.64 20.90 10.24
N ALA A 275 2.25 19.63 10.21
CA ALA A 275 2.54 18.78 9.06
C ALA A 275 1.49 17.69 8.83
N ILE A 276 1.13 17.50 7.56
CA ILE A 276 0.49 16.27 7.09
C ILE A 276 1.61 15.24 6.84
N LEU A 277 1.50 14.08 7.48
CA LEU A 277 2.50 13.00 7.45
C LEU A 277 2.11 11.86 6.51
N ASP A 278 0.81 11.52 6.45
CA ASP A 278 0.34 10.40 5.64
C ASP A 278 -1.16 10.56 5.29
N ASN A 279 -1.64 9.78 4.33
CA ASN A 279 -3.05 9.64 3.99
C ASN A 279 -3.40 8.17 3.82
N GLN A 280 -4.12 7.56 4.77
CA GLN A 280 -4.32 6.11 4.76
C GLN A 280 -5.73 5.69 5.14
N TYR A 281 -6.12 4.53 4.59
CA TYR A 281 -6.98 3.55 5.26
C TYR A 281 -6.10 2.37 5.65
N ASN A 282 -6.21 1.89 6.88
CA ASN A 282 -5.24 0.92 7.38
C ASN A 282 -5.64 -0.52 7.07
N GLN A 283 -6.93 -0.84 7.20
CA GLN A 283 -7.47 -2.10 6.72
C GLN A 283 -7.36 -2.17 5.19
N SER A 284 -6.59 -3.14 4.70
CA SER A 284 -6.38 -3.34 3.27
C SER A 284 -7.69 -3.47 2.49
N GLN A 285 -8.73 -4.01 3.12
CA GLN A 285 -10.06 -4.10 2.51
C GLN A 285 -10.70 -2.73 2.24
N TYR A 286 -10.44 -1.71 3.06
CA TYR A 286 -11.04 -0.38 2.85
C TYR A 286 -10.39 0.37 1.69
N SER A 287 -9.10 0.11 1.43
CA SER A 287 -8.44 0.68 0.27
C SER A 287 -9.06 0.23 -1.06
N SER A 288 -9.86 -0.85 -1.02
CA SER A 288 -10.58 -1.38 -2.15
C SER A 288 -12.11 -1.51 -1.95
N ASP A 289 -12.66 -0.87 -0.91
CA ASP A 289 -14.09 -0.92 -0.64
C ASP A 289 -14.75 0.34 -1.22
N PRO A 290 -15.65 0.22 -2.22
CA PRO A 290 -16.32 1.39 -2.80
C PRO A 290 -17.06 2.25 -1.78
N ALA A 291 -17.56 1.67 -0.70
CA ALA A 291 -18.21 2.41 0.37
C ALA A 291 -17.20 3.28 1.15
N ALA A 292 -15.99 2.76 1.39
CA ALA A 292 -14.94 3.49 2.09
C ALA A 292 -14.51 4.75 1.32
N LEU A 293 -14.49 4.67 -0.01
CA LEU A 293 -14.05 5.74 -0.92
C LEU A 293 -14.94 6.99 -0.93
N TYR A 294 -16.06 6.99 -0.20
CA TYR A 294 -16.85 8.20 0.05
C TYR A 294 -16.36 8.99 1.26
N PHE A 295 -15.50 8.43 2.10
CA PHE A 295 -15.08 9.06 3.35
C PHE A 295 -13.71 9.70 3.21
N PHE A 296 -13.58 10.90 3.75
CA PHE A 296 -12.29 11.58 3.86
C PHE A 296 -12.24 12.36 5.17
N GLY A 297 -11.04 12.66 5.66
CA GLY A 297 -10.93 13.35 6.93
C GLY A 297 -9.50 13.58 7.37
N GLU A 298 -9.36 13.89 8.64
CA GLU A 298 -8.09 14.13 9.29
C GLU A 298 -8.11 13.67 10.75
N ILE A 299 -6.93 13.27 11.21
CA ILE A 299 -6.61 13.09 12.61
C ILE A 299 -5.40 13.96 12.93
N ILE A 300 -5.56 14.88 13.89
CA ILE A 300 -4.49 15.78 14.33
C ILE A 300 -3.97 15.25 15.65
N CYS A 301 -2.75 14.71 15.65
CA CYS A 301 -2.07 14.17 16.81
C CYS A 301 -1.15 15.23 17.42
N TYR A 302 -1.51 15.78 18.57
CA TYR A 302 -0.79 16.91 19.17
C TYR A 302 0.57 16.52 19.73
N ASP A 303 0.69 15.33 20.32
CA ASP A 303 1.91 14.85 20.98
C ASP A 303 2.85 14.08 20.04
N LEU A 304 2.43 13.85 18.80
CA LEU A 304 3.24 13.15 17.81
C LEU A 304 4.51 13.94 17.47
N ASP A 305 4.44 15.27 17.56
CA ASP A 305 5.61 16.12 17.35
C ASP A 305 6.72 15.85 18.36
N ASP A 306 6.35 15.71 19.63
CA ASP A 306 7.28 15.45 20.73
C ASP A 306 7.76 14.01 20.75
N LYS A 307 6.89 13.04 20.42
CA LYS A 307 7.27 11.62 20.32
C LYS A 307 8.33 11.38 19.24
N ILE A 308 8.18 12.00 18.08
CA ILE A 308 9.18 11.91 17.00
C ILE A 308 10.50 12.56 17.42
N ARG A 309 10.45 13.67 18.18
CA ARG A 309 11.65 14.38 18.67
C ARG A 309 12.41 13.64 19.75
N LYS A 310 11.72 12.94 20.65
CA LYS A 310 12.30 12.20 21.78
C LYS A 310 12.93 10.85 21.37
N GLU A 311 13.33 10.73 20.11
CA GLU A 311 14.06 9.57 19.56
C GLU A 311 13.33 8.22 19.63
N GLU A 312 11.99 8.19 19.50
CA GLU A 312 11.29 6.95 19.09
C GLU A 312 11.67 6.64 17.62
N ILE A 313 12.91 6.16 17.42
CA ILE A 313 13.46 5.70 16.15
C ILE A 313 12.52 4.60 15.65
N GLY A 314 11.84 4.87 14.53
CA GLY A 314 10.98 3.89 13.89
C GLY A 314 9.50 4.26 13.78
N ILE A 315 9.05 5.42 14.27
CA ILE A 315 7.70 5.95 13.92
C ILE A 315 7.65 6.40 12.45
N ILE A 316 8.77 6.91 11.94
CA ILE A 316 8.91 7.40 10.58
C ILE A 316 9.54 6.31 9.71
N ASN A 317 9.02 6.14 8.49
CA ASN A 317 9.60 5.21 7.53
C ASN A 317 11.09 5.55 7.27
N PRO A 318 12.00 4.58 7.14
CA PRO A 318 13.43 4.85 6.87
C PRO A 318 13.70 5.66 5.60
N THR A 319 12.85 5.50 4.58
CA THR A 319 12.89 6.32 3.34
C THR A 319 12.24 7.69 3.53
N ARG A 320 11.65 7.94 4.70
CA ARG A 320 11.06 9.18 5.20
C ARG A 320 9.84 9.67 4.41
N GLY A 321 9.14 8.76 3.74
CA GLY A 321 7.99 9.06 2.87
C GLY A 321 6.63 9.03 3.55
N GLY A 322 6.59 8.95 4.87
CA GLY A 322 5.38 8.79 5.67
C GLY A 322 5.66 8.08 6.98
N LEU A 323 4.61 7.58 7.63
CA LEU A 323 4.72 6.84 8.88
C LEU A 323 5.16 5.38 8.63
N GLU A 324 5.87 4.81 9.59
CA GLU A 324 6.19 3.39 9.64
C GLU A 324 5.05 2.67 10.35
N TRP A 325 4.13 2.13 9.55
CA TRP A 325 2.91 1.50 10.05
C TRP A 325 3.14 0.20 10.82
N ARG A 326 4.37 -0.35 10.83
CA ARG A 326 4.74 -1.46 11.72
C ARG A 326 4.98 -1.03 13.16
N HIS A 327 5.21 0.26 13.43
CA HIS A 327 5.43 0.77 14.77
C HIS A 327 4.16 0.70 15.63
N ASP A 328 4.29 0.37 16.91
CA ASP A 328 3.15 0.17 17.83
C ASP A 328 2.21 1.37 17.90
N TYR A 329 2.78 2.58 17.99
CA TYR A 329 2.01 3.82 17.95
C TYR A 329 1.16 3.96 16.68
N CYS A 330 1.75 3.65 15.51
CA CYS A 330 1.06 3.75 14.22
C CYS A 330 -0.03 2.69 14.10
N GLN A 331 0.21 1.45 14.56
CA GLN A 331 -0.81 0.40 14.60
C GLN A 331 -1.99 0.76 15.52
N MET A 332 -1.72 1.38 16.67
CA MET A 332 -2.75 1.85 17.57
C MET A 332 -3.57 3.00 16.96
N LEU A 333 -2.90 4.01 16.40
CA LEU A 333 -3.54 5.11 15.70
C LEU A 333 -4.46 4.55 14.61
N SER A 334 -3.95 3.58 13.87
CA SER A 334 -4.67 2.85 12.84
C SER A 334 -5.95 2.21 13.36
N ASN A 335 -5.84 1.38 14.41
CA ASN A 335 -6.98 0.68 15.01
C ASN A 335 -8.05 1.66 15.52
N THR A 336 -7.61 2.83 15.99
CA THR A 336 -8.53 3.87 16.49
C THR A 336 -9.33 4.50 15.35
N ILE A 337 -8.67 4.83 14.24
CA ILE A 337 -9.32 5.35 13.04
C ILE A 337 -10.32 4.34 12.47
N ASP A 338 -9.91 3.07 12.37
CA ASP A 338 -10.74 2.01 11.80
C ASP A 338 -12.01 1.76 12.63
N LYS A 339 -11.89 1.74 13.97
CA LYS A 339 -13.06 1.61 14.87
C LYS A 339 -14.08 2.75 14.68
N ILE A 340 -13.60 3.95 14.36
CA ILE A 340 -14.47 5.10 14.10
C ILE A 340 -15.13 4.98 12.72
N LEU A 341 -14.39 4.54 11.71
CA LEU A 341 -14.87 4.46 10.32
C LEU A 341 -15.83 3.29 10.05
N GLU A 342 -15.59 2.13 10.67
CA GLU A 342 -16.36 0.89 10.43
C GLU A 342 -17.89 1.08 10.42
N PRO A 343 -18.54 1.73 11.42
CA PRO A 343 -20.00 1.90 11.39
C PRO A 343 -20.48 2.72 10.18
N PHE A 344 -19.74 3.77 9.79
CA PHE A 344 -20.10 4.62 8.66
C PHE A 344 -19.91 3.90 7.32
N ILE A 345 -18.81 3.17 7.17
CA ILE A 345 -18.54 2.36 5.97
C ILE A 345 -19.59 1.26 5.83
N SER A 346 -19.91 0.56 6.92
CA SER A 346 -20.95 -0.48 6.92
C SER A 346 -22.34 0.05 6.57
N GLU A 347 -22.71 1.23 7.05
CA GLU A 347 -23.97 1.88 6.67
C GLU A 347 -23.98 2.27 5.19
N LYS A 348 -22.88 2.87 4.70
CA LYS A 348 -22.74 3.24 3.29
C LYS A 348 -22.79 2.00 2.38
N ARG A 349 -22.15 0.90 2.78
CA ARG A 349 -22.18 -0.39 2.06
C ARG A 349 -23.61 -0.89 1.89
N LYS A 350 -24.40 -0.92 2.97
CA LYS A 350 -25.84 -1.27 2.91
C LYS A 350 -26.65 -0.34 2.01
N ASN A 351 -26.32 0.95 1.97
CA ASN A 351 -27.01 1.90 1.09
C ASN A 351 -26.65 1.71 -0.38
N LEU A 352 -25.42 1.29 -0.69
CA LEU A 352 -24.98 0.94 -2.05
C LEU A 352 -25.59 -0.39 -2.51
N GLU A 353 -25.74 -1.38 -1.61
CA GLU A 353 -26.37 -2.69 -1.86
C GLU A 353 -27.89 -2.61 -2.15
N LYS A 354 -28.57 -1.50 -1.85
CA LYS A 354 -30.03 -1.34 -2.05
C LYS A 354 -30.48 -1.23 -3.52
N LYS A 355 -29.60 -1.45 -4.50
CA LYS A 355 -30.03 -1.71 -5.89
C LYS A 355 -30.36 -3.19 -6.02
N PRO A 356 -31.59 -3.58 -6.37
CA PRO A 356 -31.98 -4.99 -6.33
C PRO A 356 -31.15 -5.81 -7.32
N ASP A 357 -30.44 -6.81 -6.79
CA ASP A 357 -29.81 -7.87 -7.57
C ASP A 357 -30.85 -8.48 -8.52
N LYS A 358 -30.59 -8.43 -9.82
CA LYS A 358 -31.34 -9.28 -10.75
C LYS A 358 -30.99 -10.73 -10.44
N ALA A 359 -31.97 -11.52 -10.02
CA ALA A 359 -31.78 -12.95 -9.78
C ALA A 359 -31.21 -13.63 -11.04
N VAL A 360 -30.15 -14.43 -10.87
CA VAL A 360 -29.51 -15.18 -11.96
C VAL A 360 -30.52 -16.19 -12.54
N LYS A 361 -30.71 -16.16 -13.85
CA LYS A 361 -31.59 -17.11 -14.57
C LYS A 361 -31.18 -18.57 -14.26
N GLU A 362 -32.16 -19.46 -14.11
CA GLU A 362 -31.90 -20.88 -13.79
C GLU A 362 -31.06 -21.58 -14.87
N THR A 363 -31.26 -21.21 -16.14
CA THR A 363 -30.48 -21.74 -17.28
C THR A 363 -29.00 -21.37 -17.17
N THR A 364 -28.70 -20.12 -16.79
CA THR A 364 -27.34 -19.66 -16.51
C THR A 364 -26.72 -20.43 -15.33
N ASN A 365 -27.46 -20.64 -14.25
CA ASN A 365 -26.97 -21.42 -13.11
C ASN A 365 -26.63 -22.88 -13.48
N LYS A 366 -27.38 -23.49 -14.39
CA LYS A 366 -27.08 -24.84 -14.92
C LYS A 366 -25.79 -24.84 -15.75
N MET A 367 -25.61 -23.81 -16.60
CA MET A 367 -24.39 -23.63 -17.39
C MET A 367 -23.16 -23.51 -16.49
N LEU A 368 -23.20 -22.60 -15.51
CA LEU A 368 -22.08 -22.35 -14.58
C LEU A 368 -21.72 -23.60 -13.79
N LYS A 369 -22.71 -24.39 -13.34
CA LYS A 369 -22.47 -25.69 -12.69
C LYS A 369 -21.76 -26.68 -13.62
N LYS A 370 -22.18 -26.78 -14.88
CA LYS A 370 -21.52 -27.64 -15.88
C LYS A 370 -20.09 -27.18 -16.11
N LEU A 371 -19.86 -25.88 -16.18
CA LEU A 371 -18.54 -25.29 -16.31
C LEU A 371 -17.65 -25.61 -15.10
N CYS A 372 -18.13 -25.41 -13.86
CA CYS A 372 -17.39 -25.81 -12.66
C CYS A 372 -16.99 -27.29 -12.67
N ASN A 373 -17.89 -28.18 -13.11
CA ASN A 373 -17.58 -29.61 -13.20
C ASN A 373 -16.44 -29.88 -14.19
N LEU A 374 -16.47 -29.27 -15.38
CA LEU A 374 -15.37 -29.37 -16.34
C LEU A 374 -14.06 -28.88 -15.72
N LEU A 375 -14.04 -27.67 -15.15
CA LEU A 375 -12.83 -27.09 -14.58
C LEU A 375 -12.22 -28.00 -13.50
N ASN A 376 -13.06 -28.63 -12.68
CA ASN A 376 -12.63 -29.60 -11.69
C ASN A 376 -12.03 -30.87 -12.30
N GLU A 377 -12.60 -31.39 -13.38
CA GLU A 377 -12.02 -32.53 -14.10
C GLU A 377 -10.67 -32.17 -14.74
N LEU A 378 -10.56 -30.98 -15.34
CA LEU A 378 -9.31 -30.50 -15.94
C LEU A 378 -8.22 -30.31 -14.89
N ALA A 379 -8.54 -29.69 -13.74
CA ALA A 379 -7.59 -29.52 -12.64
C ALA A 379 -7.14 -30.86 -12.07
N LYS A 380 -8.07 -31.83 -11.91
CA LYS A 380 -7.73 -33.18 -11.45
C LYS A 380 -6.75 -33.90 -12.38
N ASN A 381 -6.92 -33.75 -13.70
CA ASN A 381 -6.04 -34.37 -14.68
C ASN A 381 -4.66 -33.70 -14.74
N GLU A 382 -4.55 -32.41 -14.41
CA GLU A 382 -3.29 -31.68 -14.47
C GLU A 382 -2.42 -31.85 -13.22
N LEU A 383 -3.03 -32.05 -12.06
CA LEU A 383 -2.36 -32.03 -10.75
C LEU A 383 -2.03 -33.43 -10.20
N GLU A 384 -1.67 -34.42 -11.06
CA GLU A 384 -1.42 -35.86 -10.78
C GLU A 384 -1.30 -36.24 -9.28
N GLY A 385 -2.45 -36.39 -8.64
CA GLY A 385 -2.58 -36.58 -7.21
C GLY A 385 -4.01 -36.25 -6.82
N GLU A 386 -4.64 -37.10 -6.02
CA GLU A 386 -5.97 -36.79 -5.50
C GLU A 386 -5.89 -35.47 -4.72
N PHE A 387 -6.49 -34.41 -5.27
CA PHE A 387 -6.81 -33.21 -4.50
C PHE A 387 -7.73 -33.65 -3.37
N GLU A 388 -7.17 -33.87 -2.18
CA GLU A 388 -7.96 -33.93 -0.96
C GLU A 388 -8.47 -32.50 -0.72
N PRO A 389 -9.78 -32.24 -0.85
CA PRO A 389 -10.32 -30.93 -0.55
C PRO A 389 -9.91 -30.56 0.88
N PRO A 390 -9.54 -29.29 1.13
CA PRO A 390 -9.18 -28.86 2.46
C PRO A 390 -10.30 -29.26 3.44
N PRO A 391 -9.95 -29.75 4.65
CA PRO A 391 -10.95 -30.09 5.64
C PRO A 391 -11.90 -28.91 5.87
N ASP A 392 -13.21 -29.17 5.90
CA ASP A 392 -14.20 -28.13 6.16
C ASP A 392 -14.15 -27.71 7.64
N THR A 393 -14.46 -26.45 7.92
CA THR A 393 -14.55 -25.94 9.30
C THR A 393 -15.90 -26.38 9.90
N PRO A 394 -15.92 -27.20 10.96
CA PRO A 394 -17.18 -27.58 11.61
C PRO A 394 -17.78 -26.39 12.37
N PRO A 395 -19.11 -26.27 12.46
CA PRO A 395 -19.78 -25.17 13.17
C PRO A 395 -19.61 -25.23 14.70
N ASP A 396 -19.47 -26.43 15.27
CA ASP A 396 -19.53 -26.67 16.72
C ASP A 396 -18.16 -27.14 17.25
N ILE A 397 -17.19 -26.23 17.26
CA ILE A 397 -15.86 -26.44 17.85
C ILE A 397 -15.80 -25.63 19.15
N ASN A 398 -15.59 -26.31 20.29
CA ASN A 398 -15.53 -25.68 21.61
C ASN A 398 -14.10 -25.56 22.17
N ASP A 399 -13.11 -26.16 21.49
CA ASP A 399 -11.71 -26.14 21.91
C ASP A 399 -10.76 -26.20 20.69
N LEU A 400 -9.47 -25.92 20.91
CA LEU A 400 -8.42 -26.02 19.90
C LEU A 400 -8.40 -27.44 19.30
N THR A 401 -8.61 -27.55 17.99
CA THR A 401 -8.83 -28.84 17.32
C THR A 401 -8.06 -28.95 16.01
N ILE A 402 -7.38 -30.09 15.79
CA ILE A 402 -6.81 -30.46 14.48
C ILE A 402 -7.75 -31.40 13.75
N ILE A 403 -8.01 -31.12 12.47
CA ILE A 403 -8.91 -31.88 11.60
C ILE A 403 -8.13 -32.34 10.36
N PRO A 404 -8.09 -33.66 10.09
CA PRO A 404 -8.50 -34.74 10.97
C PRO A 404 -7.53 -34.96 12.15
N SER A 405 -8.00 -35.53 13.25
CA SER A 405 -7.16 -35.90 14.40
C SER A 405 -6.33 -37.18 14.18
N ILE A 406 -6.67 -37.97 13.15
CA ILE A 406 -5.91 -39.12 12.68
C ILE A 406 -5.86 -39.07 11.16
N ALA A 407 -4.66 -39.13 10.56
CA ALA A 407 -4.46 -38.99 9.13
C ALA A 407 -3.41 -39.98 8.60
N ASN A 408 -3.67 -40.55 7.41
CA ASN A 408 -2.67 -41.29 6.66
C ASN A 408 -2.02 -40.36 5.62
N VAL A 409 -0.70 -40.24 5.60
CA VAL A 409 0.02 -39.44 4.61
C VAL A 409 0.60 -40.40 3.57
N GLN A 410 0.49 -40.03 2.29
CA GLN A 410 1.16 -40.80 1.23
C GLN A 410 2.64 -40.41 1.20
N LEU A 411 3.50 -41.38 0.86
CA LEU A 411 4.94 -41.15 0.77
C LEU A 411 5.25 -39.96 -0.14
N ASP A 412 6.03 -39.02 0.38
CA ASP A 412 6.48 -37.78 -0.27
C ASP A 412 5.37 -36.86 -0.80
N LYS A 413 4.12 -37.06 -0.36
CA LYS A 413 2.98 -36.22 -0.76
C LYS A 413 2.42 -35.45 0.43
N PRO A 414 2.30 -34.11 0.34
CA PRO A 414 1.77 -33.30 1.42
C PRO A 414 0.28 -33.56 1.64
N ARG A 415 -0.10 -33.80 2.90
CA ARG A 415 -1.50 -33.87 3.34
C ARG A 415 -1.89 -32.59 4.06
N ILE A 416 -3.06 -32.06 3.74
CA ILE A 416 -3.59 -30.84 4.36
C ILE A 416 -4.31 -31.20 5.67
N LEU A 417 -3.97 -30.48 6.74
CA LEU A 417 -4.70 -30.50 8.00
C LEU A 417 -5.21 -29.09 8.30
N LEU A 418 -6.29 -29.01 9.05
CA LEU A 418 -6.91 -27.77 9.49
C LEU A 418 -6.77 -27.67 11.01
N ILE A 419 -6.25 -26.56 11.50
CA ILE A 419 -6.40 -26.17 12.90
C ILE A 419 -7.55 -25.18 13.04
N VAL A 420 -8.41 -25.42 14.03
CA VAL A 420 -9.55 -24.54 14.36
C VAL A 420 -9.49 -24.19 15.84
N ALA A 421 -9.73 -22.91 16.15
CA ALA A 421 -9.84 -22.41 17.51
C ALA A 421 -11.08 -21.51 17.66
N PRO A 422 -11.87 -21.63 18.74
CA PRO A 422 -12.91 -20.66 19.09
C PRO A 422 -12.35 -19.25 19.30
N THR A 423 -13.14 -18.23 18.96
CA THR A 423 -12.78 -16.82 19.18
C THR A 423 -12.38 -16.58 20.64
N GLU A 424 -13.07 -17.20 21.60
CA GLU A 424 -12.80 -17.03 23.03
C GLU A 424 -11.41 -17.56 23.47
N ILE A 425 -10.86 -18.53 22.74
CA ILE A 425 -9.49 -19.04 22.97
C ILE A 425 -8.47 -18.12 22.32
N VAL A 426 -8.73 -17.67 21.09
CA VAL A 426 -7.83 -16.77 20.36
C VAL A 426 -7.71 -15.41 21.04
N ASP A 427 -8.81 -14.89 21.59
CA ASP A 427 -8.81 -13.62 22.32
C ASP A 427 -7.94 -13.65 23.58
N LYS A 428 -7.74 -14.85 24.17
CA LYS A 428 -6.91 -15.04 25.37
C LYS A 428 -5.46 -15.40 25.06
N GLU A 429 -5.26 -16.30 24.09
CA GLU A 429 -3.95 -16.93 23.83
C GLU A 429 -3.21 -16.30 22.63
N GLY A 430 -3.86 -15.39 21.89
CA GLY A 430 -3.34 -14.79 20.66
C GLY A 430 -3.64 -15.62 19.42
N THR A 431 -2.97 -15.31 18.30
CA THR A 431 -3.20 -15.97 17.00
C THR A 431 -2.05 -16.83 16.53
N GLU A 432 -0.88 -16.74 17.17
CA GLU A 432 0.33 -17.43 16.73
C GLU A 432 0.33 -18.88 17.20
N ILE A 433 0.56 -19.80 16.26
CA ILE A 433 0.64 -21.22 16.53
C ILE A 433 2.03 -21.77 16.21
N GLN A 434 2.47 -22.72 17.02
CA GLN A 434 3.67 -23.52 16.77
C GLN A 434 3.29 -24.96 16.47
N ILE A 435 3.94 -25.55 15.48
CA ILE A 435 3.64 -26.88 14.96
C ILE A 435 4.88 -27.75 15.10
N HIS A 436 4.77 -28.81 15.90
CA HIS A 436 5.87 -29.71 16.23
C HIS A 436 5.53 -31.14 15.84
N SER A 437 6.52 -31.91 15.42
CA SER A 437 6.42 -33.36 15.21
C SER A 437 7.35 -34.07 16.19
N ASP A 438 6.86 -35.12 16.84
CA ASP A 438 7.69 -36.00 17.68
C ASP A 438 8.68 -36.85 16.85
N ASN A 439 8.46 -36.95 15.53
CA ASN A 439 9.32 -37.63 14.57
C ASN A 439 9.58 -36.75 13.33
N SER A 440 10.20 -35.59 13.55
CA SER A 440 10.42 -34.57 12.51
C SER A 440 11.36 -34.96 11.37
N LYS A 441 12.10 -36.07 11.49
CA LYS A 441 12.97 -36.57 10.41
C LYS A 441 12.20 -37.32 9.33
N GLU A 442 11.13 -38.01 9.74
CA GLU A 442 10.36 -38.91 8.88
C GLU A 442 8.98 -38.35 8.55
N ILE A 443 8.40 -37.55 9.47
CA ILE A 443 7.12 -36.86 9.28
C ILE A 443 7.23 -35.44 9.82
N TYR A 444 7.12 -34.44 8.95
CA TYR A 444 7.26 -33.04 9.34
C TYR A 444 6.17 -32.16 8.75
N SER A 445 5.91 -31.05 9.44
CA SER A 445 5.09 -29.97 8.90
C SER A 445 5.93 -29.10 7.98
N LEU A 446 5.38 -28.69 6.83
CA LEU A 446 6.04 -27.73 5.93
C LEU A 446 6.18 -26.33 6.56
N THR A 447 5.41 -26.06 7.61
CA THR A 447 5.42 -24.81 8.38
C THR A 447 5.56 -25.12 9.85
N SER A 448 6.59 -24.58 10.51
CA SER A 448 6.81 -24.73 11.95
C SER A 448 6.07 -23.68 12.78
N THR A 449 5.81 -22.50 12.23
CA THR A 449 5.03 -21.43 12.86
C THR A 449 4.13 -20.74 11.85
N THR A 450 2.93 -20.31 12.28
CA THR A 450 2.00 -19.51 11.47
C THR A 450 0.99 -18.79 12.37
N LYS A 451 0.13 -17.94 11.81
CA LYS A 451 -0.98 -17.30 12.52
C LYS A 451 -2.33 -17.85 12.05
N LEU A 452 -3.27 -17.96 12.99
CA LEU A 452 -4.68 -18.21 12.72
C LEU A 452 -5.32 -16.99 12.06
N GLU A 453 -6.32 -17.23 11.21
CA GLU A 453 -7.14 -16.20 10.56
C GLU A 453 -8.62 -16.44 10.90
N LYS A 454 -9.46 -15.39 10.89
CA LYS A 454 -10.91 -15.57 11.07
C LYS A 454 -11.44 -16.56 10.02
N SER A 455 -12.27 -17.51 10.45
CA SER A 455 -12.87 -18.50 9.56
C SER A 455 -13.73 -17.78 8.51
N SER A 456 -13.56 -18.12 7.24
CA SER A 456 -14.36 -17.54 6.15
C SER A 456 -15.85 -17.93 6.26
N LYS A 457 -16.15 -19.05 6.96
CA LYS A 457 -17.50 -19.62 7.09
C LYS A 457 -18.19 -19.18 8.38
N TYR A 458 -17.42 -19.01 9.47
CA TYR A 458 -17.92 -18.58 10.77
C TYR A 458 -17.01 -17.50 11.39
N PRO A 459 -16.87 -16.32 10.74
CA PRO A 459 -15.86 -15.31 11.11
C PRO A 459 -16.07 -14.69 12.49
N GLU A 460 -17.29 -14.77 13.02
CA GLU A 460 -17.64 -14.28 14.36
C GLU A 460 -17.34 -15.29 15.48
N LYS A 461 -17.18 -16.58 15.14
CA LYS A 461 -17.10 -17.67 16.14
C LYS A 461 -15.76 -18.41 16.15
N LEU A 462 -15.12 -18.53 14.99
CA LEU A 462 -13.99 -19.42 14.80
C LEU A 462 -12.85 -18.75 14.06
N TRP A 463 -11.65 -19.13 14.45
CA TRP A 463 -10.41 -18.87 13.74
C TRP A 463 -9.85 -20.20 13.24
N SER A 464 -9.21 -20.17 12.07
CA SER A 464 -8.74 -21.37 11.41
C SER A 464 -7.49 -21.12 10.57
N LYS A 465 -6.67 -22.16 10.40
CA LYS A 465 -5.54 -22.15 9.47
C LYS A 465 -5.29 -23.55 8.91
N TYR A 466 -4.98 -23.62 7.62
CA TYR A 466 -4.50 -24.86 7.01
C TYR A 466 -2.98 -24.96 7.12
N PHE A 467 -2.49 -26.17 7.37
CA PHE A 467 -1.07 -26.50 7.31
C PHE A 467 -0.88 -27.86 6.64
N LYS A 468 0.35 -28.16 6.21
CA LYS A 468 0.67 -29.36 5.43
C LYS A 468 1.68 -30.23 6.16
N VAL A 469 1.44 -31.54 6.17
CA VAL A 469 2.35 -32.54 6.74
C VAL A 469 2.82 -33.47 5.63
N VAL A 470 4.12 -33.78 5.62
CA VAL A 470 4.77 -34.67 4.65
C VAL A 470 5.43 -35.82 5.40
N GLY A 471 5.34 -37.03 4.85
CA GLY A 471 6.03 -38.21 5.35
C GLY A 471 7.00 -38.77 4.30
N THR A 472 8.22 -39.09 4.71
CA THR A 472 9.33 -39.49 3.82
C THR A 472 9.72 -40.97 3.93
N ILE A 473 9.16 -41.69 4.90
CA ILE A 473 9.43 -43.13 5.11
C ILE A 473 8.10 -43.88 5.23
N GLU A 474 7.90 -44.90 4.41
CA GLU A 474 6.69 -45.73 4.46
C GLU A 474 6.60 -46.49 5.78
N GLY A 475 5.41 -46.51 6.39
CA GLY A 475 5.15 -47.14 7.67
C GLY A 475 5.49 -46.29 8.90
N ALA A 476 6.15 -45.12 8.73
CA ALA A 476 6.46 -44.22 9.83
C ALA A 476 5.19 -43.69 10.50
N GLU A 477 5.25 -43.47 11.80
CA GLU A 477 4.19 -42.87 12.61
C GLU A 477 4.74 -41.68 13.40
N ALA A 478 3.93 -40.62 13.53
CA ALA A 478 4.28 -39.42 14.29
C ALA A 478 3.03 -38.76 14.88
N THR A 479 3.23 -38.03 15.97
CA THR A 479 2.24 -37.13 16.55
C THR A 479 2.61 -35.70 16.22
N ILE A 480 1.73 -35.04 15.44
CA ILE A 480 1.84 -33.61 15.18
C ILE A 480 1.12 -32.86 16.29
N THR A 481 1.84 -32.01 17.00
CA THR A 481 1.31 -31.19 18.09
C THR A 481 1.30 -29.72 17.68
N VAL A 482 0.14 -29.08 17.83
CA VAL A 482 -0.05 -27.64 17.61
C VAL A 482 -0.24 -26.97 18.97
N GLN A 483 0.54 -25.92 19.22
CA GLN A 483 0.47 -25.10 20.42
C GLN A 483 -0.06 -23.71 20.07
N LEU A 484 -1.05 -23.23 20.83
CA LEU A 484 -1.60 -21.87 20.79
C LEU A 484 -1.56 -21.31 22.21
N GLY A 485 -0.59 -20.43 22.49
CA GLY A 485 -0.32 -19.94 23.84
C GLY A 485 -0.08 -21.09 24.82
N SER A 486 -0.93 -21.21 25.83
CA SER A 486 -0.91 -22.26 26.85
C SER A 486 -1.58 -23.58 26.43
N ARG A 487 -2.36 -23.59 25.34
CA ARG A 487 -3.11 -24.76 24.88
C ARG A 487 -2.35 -25.57 23.85
N THR A 488 -2.50 -26.89 23.90
CA THR A 488 -1.93 -27.83 22.92
C THR A 488 -2.98 -28.81 22.43
N VAL A 489 -2.86 -29.22 21.18
CA VAL A 489 -3.67 -30.28 20.56
C VAL A 489 -2.79 -31.12 19.67
N SER A 490 -3.10 -32.41 19.53
CA SER A 490 -2.28 -33.34 18.76
C SER A 490 -3.09 -34.15 17.76
N ALA A 491 -2.46 -34.50 16.63
CA ALA A 491 -2.99 -35.38 15.60
C ALA A 491 -2.01 -36.51 15.30
N LYS A 492 -2.52 -37.73 15.12
CA LYS A 492 -1.70 -38.91 14.79
C LYS A 492 -1.58 -39.06 13.28
N ILE A 493 -0.35 -39.19 12.80
CA ILE A 493 -0.01 -39.30 11.39
C ILE A 493 0.67 -40.64 11.14
N LYS A 494 0.25 -41.35 10.09
CA LYS A 494 0.91 -42.57 9.62
C LYS A 494 1.24 -42.46 8.14
N VAL A 495 2.45 -42.79 7.72
CA VAL A 495 2.79 -42.89 6.31
C VAL A 495 2.32 -44.25 5.79
N ALA A 496 1.30 -44.25 4.94
CA ALA A 496 0.74 -45.47 4.40
C ALA A 496 0.14 -45.24 3.01
N PRO A 497 0.17 -46.25 2.12
CA PRO A 497 -0.56 -46.21 0.87
C PRO A 497 -2.06 -46.04 1.13
N PRO A 498 -2.81 -45.42 0.19
CA PRO A 498 -4.24 -45.24 0.35
C PRO A 498 -4.91 -46.61 0.53
N LYS A 499 -5.58 -46.83 1.67
CA LYS A 499 -6.45 -48.02 1.83
C LYS A 499 -7.53 -47.96 0.76
N GLU A 500 -7.83 -49.08 0.10
CA GLU A 500 -9.10 -49.22 -0.62
C GLU A 500 -10.24 -49.03 0.39
N ILE A 501 -10.94 -47.89 0.26
CA ILE A 501 -12.03 -47.53 1.15
C ILE A 501 -13.25 -48.34 0.75
N GLY A 502 -13.64 -49.29 1.62
CA GLY A 502 -14.93 -49.99 1.52
C GLY A 502 -16.11 -49.00 1.40
N LYS A 503 -17.13 -49.39 0.63
CA LYS A 503 -18.31 -48.59 0.21
C LYS A 503 -18.72 -47.52 1.24
N ARG A 504 -18.33 -46.27 1.00
CA ARG A 504 -18.73 -45.10 1.79
C ARG A 504 -19.95 -44.41 1.18
N LYS A 505 -20.82 -43.90 2.06
CA LYS A 505 -21.96 -42.97 1.78
C LYS A 505 -21.53 -41.81 0.84
N PRO A 506 -22.46 -41.22 0.07
CA PRO A 506 -22.14 -40.31 -1.04
C PRO A 506 -21.23 -39.13 -0.63
N LYS A 507 -20.19 -38.86 -1.44
CA LYS A 507 -19.26 -37.73 -1.31
C LYS A 507 -20.04 -36.40 -1.19
N ARG A 508 -19.69 -35.57 -0.18
CA ARG A 508 -20.15 -34.17 -0.09
C ARG A 508 -19.26 -33.25 -0.95
N LYS A 509 -19.86 -32.19 -1.49
CA LYS A 509 -19.40 -31.34 -2.62
C LYS A 509 -18.25 -30.39 -2.26
N GLY A 510 -17.21 -30.35 -3.08
CA GLY A 510 -16.17 -29.31 -3.14
C GLY A 510 -15.01 -29.75 -4.03
N GLY A 511 -14.70 -29.02 -5.10
CA GLY A 511 -13.59 -29.27 -6.03
C GLY A 511 -12.64 -28.07 -6.11
N PHE A 512 -11.63 -28.12 -6.97
CA PHE A 512 -10.74 -27.00 -7.29
C PHE A 512 -11.50 -25.68 -7.57
N ILE A 513 -12.63 -25.76 -8.27
CA ILE A 513 -13.62 -24.67 -8.41
C ILE A 513 -14.92 -25.08 -7.71
N THR A 514 -15.36 -24.28 -6.75
CA THR A 514 -16.61 -24.47 -6.01
C THR A 514 -17.78 -23.78 -6.70
N GLU A 515 -17.59 -22.54 -7.15
CA GLU A 515 -18.65 -21.73 -7.74
C GLU A 515 -18.08 -20.60 -8.63
N ILE A 516 -18.92 -20.04 -9.51
CA ILE A 516 -18.61 -18.84 -10.30
C ILE A 516 -19.69 -17.80 -9.99
N LYS A 517 -19.28 -16.61 -9.53
CA LYS A 517 -20.18 -15.53 -9.10
C LYS A 517 -19.82 -14.19 -9.71
N LEU A 518 -20.78 -13.26 -9.69
CA LEU A 518 -20.52 -11.86 -10.00
C LEU A 518 -20.09 -11.11 -8.73
N ASP A 519 -19.10 -10.25 -8.85
CA ASP A 519 -18.78 -9.22 -7.87
C ASP A 519 -19.50 -7.93 -8.28
N GLU A 520 -20.76 -7.80 -7.86
CA GLU A 520 -21.63 -6.67 -8.20
C GLU A 520 -21.34 -5.41 -7.37
N ASN A 521 -20.61 -5.57 -6.27
CA ASN A 521 -20.30 -4.49 -5.32
C ASN A 521 -18.81 -4.13 -5.31
N ASN A 522 -18.01 -4.69 -6.24
CA ASN A 522 -16.58 -4.46 -6.36
C ASN A 522 -15.82 -4.73 -5.05
N ILE A 523 -16.31 -5.67 -4.22
CA ILE A 523 -15.85 -5.92 -2.84
C ILE A 523 -14.47 -6.59 -2.86
N LYS A 524 -14.13 -7.28 -3.95
CA LYS A 524 -13.03 -8.24 -3.92
C LYS A 524 -11.96 -8.02 -4.98
N GLY A 525 -12.16 -7.13 -5.96
CA GLY A 525 -11.21 -6.94 -7.05
C GLY A 525 -11.32 -5.62 -7.81
N GLU A 526 -10.99 -4.48 -7.17
CA GLU A 526 -11.04 -3.15 -7.80
C GLU A 526 -10.23 -3.01 -9.09
N ASN A 527 -9.12 -3.74 -9.24
CA ASN A 527 -8.20 -3.61 -10.37
C ASN A 527 -8.19 -4.81 -11.32
N GLN A 528 -9.11 -5.77 -11.15
CA GLN A 528 -9.13 -7.00 -11.95
C GLN A 528 -10.54 -7.31 -12.43
N ARG A 529 -10.65 -7.78 -13.67
CA ARG A 529 -11.93 -8.19 -14.26
C ARG A 529 -12.45 -9.50 -13.66
N VAL A 530 -11.54 -10.33 -13.16
CA VAL A 530 -11.82 -11.64 -12.59
C VAL A 530 -10.73 -12.00 -11.59
N PHE A 531 -11.10 -12.71 -10.52
CA PHE A 531 -10.12 -13.29 -9.61
C PHE A 531 -10.64 -14.61 -9.01
N TYR A 532 -9.71 -15.43 -8.52
CA TYR A 532 -10.02 -16.69 -7.83
C TYR A 532 -9.76 -16.55 -6.32
N GLU A 533 -10.74 -16.91 -5.51
CA GLU A 533 -10.66 -16.87 -4.04
C GLU A 533 -10.19 -18.23 -3.51
N SER A 534 -8.91 -18.33 -3.12
CA SER A 534 -8.27 -19.59 -2.75
C SER A 534 -8.85 -20.28 -1.52
N GLN A 535 -9.46 -19.54 -0.59
CA GLN A 535 -10.09 -20.10 0.61
C GLN A 535 -11.40 -20.83 0.30
N THR A 536 -12.16 -20.36 -0.68
CA THR A 536 -13.52 -20.85 -0.98
C THR A 536 -13.60 -21.63 -2.29
N GLY A 537 -12.61 -21.47 -3.17
CA GLY A 537 -12.61 -22.03 -4.52
C GLY A 537 -13.56 -21.29 -5.47
N ILE A 538 -13.97 -20.06 -5.15
CA ILE A 538 -14.92 -19.29 -5.97
C ILE A 538 -14.16 -18.44 -6.99
N ILE A 539 -14.62 -18.46 -8.25
CA ILE A 539 -14.22 -17.48 -9.27
C ILE A 539 -15.22 -16.33 -9.24
N TRP A 540 -14.73 -15.12 -9.11
CA TRP A 540 -15.52 -13.91 -9.04
C TRP A 540 -15.27 -13.04 -10.29
N ILE A 541 -16.34 -12.67 -10.98
CA ILE A 541 -16.34 -11.82 -12.18
C ILE A 541 -16.80 -10.40 -11.79
N ASN A 542 -15.94 -9.41 -11.96
CA ASN A 542 -16.24 -8.03 -11.62
C ASN A 542 -17.05 -7.36 -12.74
N VAL A 543 -18.36 -7.21 -12.54
CA VAL A 543 -19.28 -6.58 -13.51
C VAL A 543 -19.19 -5.06 -13.50
N ASN A 544 -18.58 -4.46 -12.49
CA ASN A 544 -18.35 -3.01 -12.44
C ASN A 544 -17.11 -2.58 -13.21
N PHE A 545 -16.22 -3.53 -13.54
CA PHE A 545 -15.02 -3.22 -14.33
C PHE A 545 -15.43 -2.63 -15.71
N PRO A 546 -14.84 -1.50 -16.17
CA PRO A 546 -15.33 -0.76 -17.33
C PRO A 546 -15.46 -1.57 -18.63
N SER A 547 -14.58 -2.55 -18.84
CA SER A 547 -14.65 -3.45 -20.01
C SER A 547 -15.56 -4.65 -19.82
N THR A 548 -15.90 -5.03 -18.58
CA THR A 548 -16.86 -6.11 -18.29
C THR A 548 -18.30 -5.61 -18.34
N ASN A 549 -18.58 -4.46 -17.70
CA ASN A 549 -19.93 -3.86 -17.59
C ASN A 549 -20.61 -3.65 -18.96
N LYS A 550 -19.80 -3.39 -19.99
CA LYS A 550 -20.29 -3.20 -21.37
C LYS A 550 -21.01 -4.43 -21.93
N PHE A 551 -20.68 -5.63 -21.45
CA PHE A 551 -21.15 -6.89 -22.02
C PHE A 551 -21.87 -7.79 -21.03
N ILE A 552 -21.53 -7.73 -19.74
CA ILE A 552 -22.14 -8.53 -18.67
C ILE A 552 -22.55 -7.60 -17.53
N LYS A 553 -23.82 -7.65 -17.16
CA LYS A 553 -24.41 -6.89 -16.05
C LYS A 553 -24.89 -7.83 -14.93
N SER A 554 -25.49 -7.24 -13.90
CA SER A 554 -26.10 -7.98 -12.78
C SER A 554 -26.97 -9.15 -13.24
N GLY A 555 -26.92 -10.25 -12.47
CA GLY A 555 -27.65 -11.48 -12.83
C GLY A 555 -27.14 -12.20 -14.08
N PHE A 556 -25.92 -11.89 -14.55
CA PHE A 556 -25.31 -12.36 -15.80
C PHE A 556 -26.08 -11.91 -17.06
N GLU A 557 -26.79 -10.79 -17.02
CA GLU A 557 -27.44 -10.24 -18.21
C GLU A 557 -26.41 -9.92 -19.30
N GLY A 558 -26.63 -10.45 -20.51
CA GLY A 558 -25.74 -10.28 -21.66
C GLY A 558 -24.89 -11.51 -21.97
N ILE A 559 -24.87 -12.51 -21.08
CA ILE A 559 -24.14 -13.78 -21.27
C ILE A 559 -24.71 -14.61 -22.44
N GLU A 560 -25.98 -14.40 -22.78
CA GLU A 560 -26.64 -15.07 -23.90
C GLU A 560 -26.10 -14.64 -25.27
N ASN A 561 -25.47 -13.46 -25.35
CA ASN A 561 -24.91 -12.91 -26.58
C ASN A 561 -23.51 -13.49 -26.84
N GLU A 562 -23.12 -13.62 -28.11
CA GLU A 562 -21.80 -14.13 -28.50
C GLU A 562 -20.63 -13.39 -27.84
N THR A 563 -20.73 -12.06 -27.70
CA THR A 563 -19.72 -11.25 -26.99
C THR A 563 -19.68 -11.53 -25.49
N GLY A 564 -20.83 -11.80 -24.87
CA GLY A 564 -20.92 -12.12 -23.45
C GLY A 564 -20.40 -13.53 -23.16
N LYS A 565 -20.74 -14.50 -24.02
CA LYS A 565 -20.19 -15.87 -24.00
C LYS A 565 -18.66 -15.85 -24.09
N LEU A 566 -18.12 -15.13 -25.07
CA LEU A 566 -16.68 -14.98 -25.25
C LEU A 566 -16.03 -14.39 -23.99
N LEU A 567 -16.58 -13.28 -23.48
CA LEU A 567 -16.01 -12.61 -22.32
C LEU A 567 -16.02 -13.50 -21.08
N VAL A 568 -17.12 -14.20 -20.77
CA VAL A 568 -17.17 -15.10 -19.62
C VAL A 568 -16.21 -16.26 -19.78
N ALA A 569 -16.06 -16.81 -20.99
CA ALA A 569 -15.09 -17.86 -21.27
C ALA A 569 -13.65 -17.40 -21.01
N GLU A 570 -13.28 -16.21 -21.50
CA GLU A 570 -11.97 -15.61 -21.28
C GLU A 570 -11.70 -15.33 -19.80
N LEU A 571 -12.67 -14.74 -19.09
CA LEU A 571 -12.50 -14.40 -17.67
C LEU A 571 -12.38 -15.65 -16.79
N VAL A 572 -13.29 -16.62 -16.97
CA VAL A 572 -13.22 -17.88 -16.22
C VAL A 572 -11.95 -18.66 -16.56
N GLY A 573 -11.57 -18.69 -17.84
CA GLY A 573 -10.34 -19.31 -18.31
C GLY A 573 -9.09 -18.64 -17.74
N GLU A 574 -9.04 -17.31 -17.70
CA GLU A 574 -7.95 -16.52 -17.10
C GLU A 574 -7.77 -16.90 -15.62
N ALA A 575 -8.84 -16.81 -14.82
CA ALA A 575 -8.78 -17.11 -13.39
C ALA A 575 -8.40 -18.57 -13.12
N PHE A 576 -9.01 -19.51 -13.84
CA PHE A 576 -8.74 -20.94 -13.70
C PHE A 576 -7.29 -21.30 -14.07
N CYS A 577 -6.83 -20.91 -15.26
CA CYS A 577 -5.50 -21.26 -15.75
C CYS A 577 -4.41 -20.63 -14.87
N LYS A 578 -4.62 -19.39 -14.43
CA LYS A 578 -3.70 -18.69 -13.53
C LYS A 578 -3.56 -19.40 -12.19
N GLN A 579 -4.68 -19.84 -11.61
CA GLN A 579 -4.65 -20.59 -10.37
C GLN A 579 -4.03 -21.98 -10.56
N LEU A 580 -4.36 -22.68 -11.65
CA LEU A 580 -3.84 -24.02 -11.93
C LEU A 580 -2.32 -24.00 -12.13
N ALA A 581 -1.81 -23.03 -12.89
CA ALA A 581 -0.38 -22.80 -13.06
C ALA A 581 0.32 -22.50 -11.72
N ARG A 582 -0.30 -21.65 -10.89
CA ARG A 582 0.22 -21.33 -9.55
C ARG A 582 0.32 -22.57 -8.68
N THR A 583 -0.76 -23.35 -8.61
CA THR A 583 -0.80 -24.57 -7.81
C THR A 583 0.23 -25.60 -8.30
N LYS A 584 0.42 -25.73 -9.61
CA LYS A 584 1.43 -26.63 -10.21
C LYS A 584 2.86 -26.23 -9.85
N ILE A 585 3.19 -24.94 -9.94
CA ILE A 585 4.51 -24.41 -9.55
C ILE A 585 4.76 -24.56 -8.04
N GLU A 586 3.72 -24.43 -7.21
CA GLU A 586 3.83 -24.62 -5.76
C GLU A 586 4.00 -26.10 -5.37
N THR A 587 3.60 -27.05 -6.23
CA THR A 587 3.75 -28.50 -6.00
C THR A 587 5.01 -29.11 -6.61
N ASP A 588 5.53 -28.55 -7.69
CA ASP A 588 6.77 -29.02 -8.33
C ASP A 588 8.03 -28.38 -7.71
N ILE A 589 9.16 -29.07 -7.81
CA ILE A 589 10.47 -28.57 -7.35
C ILE A 589 10.84 -27.31 -8.16
N LYS A 590 11.11 -26.20 -7.47
CA LYS A 590 11.47 -24.90 -8.05
C LYS A 590 12.54 -25.05 -9.15
N ILE A 591 12.16 -24.75 -10.39
CA ILE A 591 13.11 -24.59 -11.50
C ILE A 591 13.88 -23.28 -11.27
N PRO A 592 15.22 -23.28 -11.26
CA PRO A 592 15.99 -22.06 -11.12
C PRO A 592 15.80 -21.14 -12.36
N GLY A 593 15.33 -19.91 -12.13
CA GLY A 593 15.06 -18.90 -13.17
C GLY A 593 14.27 -17.69 -12.64
N ASN A 594 13.99 -16.70 -13.50
CA ASN A 594 13.15 -15.54 -13.15
C ASN A 594 11.71 -16.01 -12.88
N GLU A 595 11.26 -15.96 -11.61
CA GLU A 595 9.99 -16.52 -11.15
C GLU A 595 8.77 -16.02 -11.94
N ILE A 596 8.84 -14.78 -12.45
CA ILE A 596 7.76 -14.16 -13.24
C ILE A 596 7.63 -14.81 -14.63
N ASP A 597 8.75 -15.05 -15.30
CA ASP A 597 8.75 -15.61 -16.67
C ASP A 597 8.27 -17.07 -16.66
N SER A 598 8.73 -17.85 -15.67
CA SER A 598 8.28 -19.23 -15.45
C SER A 598 6.78 -19.31 -15.16
N PHE A 599 6.24 -18.38 -14.36
CA PHE A 599 4.81 -18.31 -14.09
C PHE A 599 3.99 -17.98 -15.35
N ASN A 600 4.43 -17.00 -16.13
CA ASN A 600 3.75 -16.63 -17.37
C ASN A 600 3.76 -17.76 -18.41
N LEU A 601 4.88 -18.49 -18.53
CA LEU A 601 4.96 -19.67 -19.38
C LEU A 601 3.96 -20.76 -18.95
N ALA A 602 3.89 -21.06 -17.65
CA ALA A 602 2.93 -22.03 -17.13
C ALA A 602 1.47 -21.61 -17.38
N ILE A 603 1.13 -20.32 -17.25
CA ILE A 603 -0.21 -19.82 -17.61
C ILE A 603 -0.51 -20.07 -19.09
N ASN A 604 0.42 -19.70 -19.97
CA ASN A 604 0.24 -19.84 -21.42
C ASN A 604 0.04 -21.31 -21.82
N GLU A 605 0.77 -22.24 -21.18
CA GLU A 605 0.57 -23.67 -21.38
C GLU A 605 -0.83 -24.14 -20.96
N MET A 606 -1.29 -23.73 -19.77
CA MET A 606 -2.63 -24.07 -19.28
C MET A 606 -3.72 -23.50 -20.20
N GLN A 607 -3.58 -22.25 -20.65
CA GLN A 607 -4.51 -21.62 -21.58
C GLN A 607 -4.55 -22.36 -22.92
N LYS A 608 -3.38 -22.69 -23.49
CA LYS A 608 -3.28 -23.48 -24.73
C LYS A 608 -3.99 -24.83 -24.60
N LYS A 609 -3.89 -25.48 -23.44
CA LYS A 609 -4.46 -26.80 -23.18
C LYS A 609 -5.96 -26.79 -22.89
N TYR A 610 -6.48 -25.73 -22.25
CA TYR A 610 -7.81 -25.76 -21.63
C TYR A 610 -8.78 -24.68 -22.07
N LEU A 611 -8.33 -23.53 -22.55
CA LEU A 611 -9.20 -22.39 -22.85
C LEU A 611 -10.26 -22.74 -23.92
N HIS A 612 -9.87 -23.48 -24.97
CA HIS A 612 -10.80 -23.91 -26.02
C HIS A 612 -11.93 -24.81 -25.48
N LYS A 613 -11.67 -25.65 -24.46
CA LYS A 613 -12.67 -26.52 -23.85
C LYS A 613 -13.67 -25.73 -23.00
N ILE A 614 -13.18 -24.69 -22.32
CA ILE A 614 -14.01 -23.74 -21.57
C ILE A 614 -14.94 -22.99 -22.52
N GLN A 615 -14.39 -22.47 -23.62
CA GLN A 615 -15.16 -21.80 -24.67
C GLN A 615 -16.23 -22.74 -25.24
N GLU A 616 -15.89 -23.98 -25.58
CA GLU A 616 -16.84 -24.95 -26.16
C GLU A 616 -18.10 -25.17 -25.29
N ILE A 617 -17.96 -25.28 -23.97
CA ILE A 617 -19.10 -25.43 -23.06
C ILE A 617 -20.04 -24.22 -23.12
N ILE A 618 -19.48 -23.02 -23.12
CA ILE A 618 -20.25 -21.76 -23.04
C ILE A 618 -20.91 -21.46 -24.39
N PHE A 619 -20.18 -21.62 -25.51
CA PHE A 619 -20.70 -21.36 -26.85
C PHE A 619 -21.79 -22.34 -27.27
N ASN A 620 -21.65 -23.62 -26.92
CA ASN A 620 -22.65 -24.65 -27.21
C ASN A 620 -23.85 -24.65 -26.24
N TRP A 621 -23.83 -23.79 -25.22
CA TRP A 621 -24.93 -23.70 -24.26
C TRP A 621 -26.15 -22.98 -24.86
N LYS A 622 -27.32 -23.59 -24.68
CA LYS A 622 -28.61 -23.00 -25.08
C LYS A 622 -29.23 -22.34 -23.84
N PHE A 623 -29.28 -21.01 -23.86
CA PHE A 623 -29.73 -20.16 -22.74
C PHE A 623 -31.23 -20.08 -22.59
#